data_AF-A0ABD5FQG7-F1
#
_entry.id   AF-A0ABD5FQG7-F1
#
_cell.length_a   1.000
_cell.length_b   1.000
_cell.length_c   1.000
_cell.angle_alpha   90.00
_cell.angle_beta   90.00
_cell.angle_gamma   90.00
#
_symmetry.space_group_name_H-M   'P 1'
#
loop_
_entity.id
_entity.type
_entity.pdbx_description
1 polymer ?
#
loop_
_entity_poly.entity_id
_entity_poly.type
_entity_poly.pdbx_seq_one_letter_code
_entity_poly.pdbx_strand_id
1 'polypeptide(L)' 'MTKKKYEYEKGRDWTFIVYPESAPDNWRTVLDETHLRWIESPLHDKDMNADGEIKKSGSVAKF' A
#
# COMPACT_ATOMS: atom_id res chain seq x y z
N MET A 1 -1.20 32.65 12.55
CA MET A 1 -1.34 31.29 11.98
C MET A 1 0.05 30.68 11.86
N THR A 2 0.44 29.79 12.77
CA THR A 2 1.73 29.10 12.74
C THR A 2 1.69 28.00 11.68
N LYS A 3 2.59 28.05 10.70
CA LYS A 3 2.75 26.97 9.72
C LYS A 3 3.22 25.71 10.46
N LYS A 4 2.48 24.60 10.36
CA LYS A 4 2.97 23.30 10.83
C LYS A 4 4.21 22.94 10.02
N LYS A 5 5.34 22.76 10.70
CA LYS A 5 6.55 22.20 10.11
C LYS A 5 6.33 20.69 10.01
N TYR A 6 6.20 20.16 8.80
CA TYR A 6 6.22 18.72 8.60
C TYR A 6 7.65 18.26 8.87
N GLU A 7 7.85 17.59 10.01
CA GLU A 7 9.10 16.93 10.30
C GLU A 7 9.10 15.61 9.52
N TYR A 8 9.99 15.50 8.54
CA TYR A 8 10.10 14.30 7.72
C TYR A 8 10.78 13.20 8.53
N GLU A 9 10.01 12.18 8.87
CA GLU A 9 10.53 10.97 9.49
C GLU A 9 11.16 10.08 8.42
N LYS A 10 12.41 9.64 8.67
CA LYS A 10 13.14 8.75 7.76
C LYS A 10 13.07 7.33 8.32
N GLY A 11 12.53 6.40 7.52
CA GLY A 11 12.49 4.98 7.82
C GLY A 11 13.11 4.17 6.69
N ARG A 12 13.74 3.04 7.03
CA ARG A 12 14.25 2.08 6.03
C ARG A 12 13.15 1.15 5.54
N ASP A 13 12.30 0.71 6.47
CA ASP A 13 11.23 -0.24 6.22
C ASP A 13 9.90 0.52 6.22
N TRP A 14 9.08 0.26 5.21
CA TRP A 14 7.82 0.95 4.98
C TRP A 14 6.85 -0.01 4.32
N THR A 15 5.55 0.22 4.55
CA THR A 15 4.48 -0.57 3.95
C THR A 15 3.46 0.34 3.31
N PHE A 16 2.80 -0.15 2.28
CA PHE A 16 1.73 0.56 1.58
C PHE A 16 0.72 -0.42 0.99
N ILE A 17 -0.43 0.12 0.61
CA ILE A 17 -1.55 -0.63 0.05
C ILE A 17 -1.66 -0.29 -1.44
N VAL A 18 -1.77 -1.33 -2.27
CA VAL A 18 -2.08 -1.20 -3.70
C VAL A 18 -3.46 -1.77 -3.97
N TYR A 19 -4.27 -1.00 -4.68
CA TYR A 19 -5.59 -1.38 -5.18
C TYR A 19 -5.46 -1.68 -6.70
N PRO A 20 -5.45 -2.96 -7.13
CA PRO A 20 -5.25 -3.38 -8.51
C PRO A 20 -6.17 -2.70 -9.51
N GLU A 21 -7.41 -2.39 -9.10
CA GLU A 21 -8.39 -1.72 -9.95
C GLU A 21 -8.04 -0.26 -10.26
N SER A 22 -7.15 0.34 -9.47
CA SER A 22 -6.69 1.73 -9.62
C SER A 22 -5.22 1.83 -9.97
N ALA A 23 -4.50 0.70 -9.99
CA ALA A 23 -3.09 0.64 -10.31
C ALA A 23 -2.90 0.34 -11.81
N PRO A 24 -1.79 0.77 -12.43
CA PRO A 24 -1.43 0.34 -13.77
C PRO A 24 -1.29 -1.19 -13.83
N ASP A 25 -1.71 -1.84 -14.92
CA ASP A 25 -1.64 -3.31 -15.06
C ASP A 25 -0.22 -3.87 -14.82
N ASN A 26 0.82 -3.08 -15.10
CA ASN A 26 2.23 -3.45 -14.93
C ASN A 26 2.86 -2.98 -13.59
N TRP A 27 2.07 -2.65 -12.57
CA TRP A 27 2.59 -2.11 -11.30
C TRP A 27 3.64 -3.00 -10.62
N ARG A 28 3.57 -4.32 -10.82
CA ARG A 28 4.59 -5.26 -10.30
C ARG A 28 5.95 -5.02 -10.93
N THR A 29 5.99 -4.95 -12.26
CA THR A 29 7.20 -4.65 -13.04
C THR A 29 7.79 -3.31 -12.65
N VAL A 30 6.95 -2.27 -12.49
CA VAL A 30 7.40 -0.94 -12.05
C VAL A 30 8.12 -1.02 -10.70
N LEU A 31 7.66 -1.87 -9.78
CA LEU A 31 8.30 -2.04 -8.47
C LEU A 31 9.57 -2.89 -8.53
N ASP A 32 9.61 -3.91 -9.37
CA ASP A 32 10.83 -4.70 -9.60
C ASP A 32 11.95 -3.87 -10.24
N GLU A 33 11.61 -2.93 -11.12
CA GLU A 33 12.53 -1.98 -11.75
C GLU A 33 13.16 -1.00 -10.75
N THR A 34 12.55 -0.77 -9.58
CA THR A 34 13.18 0.05 -8.52
C THR A 34 14.39 -0.65 -7.89
N HIS A 35 14.53 -1.95 -8.12
CA HIS A 35 15.54 -2.82 -7.50
C HIS A 35 15.53 -2.81 -5.96
N LEU A 36 14.43 -2.33 -5.37
CA LEU A 36 14.17 -2.46 -3.95
C LEU A 36 13.65 -3.87 -3.66
N ARG A 37 14.05 -4.42 -2.52
CA ARG A 37 13.44 -5.65 -2.02
C ARG A 37 12.06 -5.31 -1.47
N TRP A 38 11.06 -6.06 -1.88
CA TRP A 38 9.68 -5.92 -1.42
C TRP A 38 9.00 -7.29 -1.42
N ILE A 39 7.96 -7.45 -0.62
CA ILE A 39 7.11 -8.65 -0.62
C ILE A 39 5.64 -8.28 -0.81
N GLU A 40 4.91 -9.14 -1.53
CA GLU A 40 3.45 -9.03 -1.68
C GLU A 40 2.76 -9.93 -0.66
N SER A 41 1.82 -9.37 0.10
CA SER A 41 0.84 -10.21 0.81
C SER A 41 -0.20 -10.80 -0.15
N PRO A 42 -0.91 -11.88 0.22
CA PRO A 42 -2.06 -12.35 -0.54
C PRO A 42 -3.11 -11.25 -0.75
N LEU A 43 -3.99 -11.46 -1.74
CA LEU A 43 -5.09 -10.54 -2.00
C LEU A 43 -6.01 -10.41 -0.78
N HIS A 44 -6.24 -9.19 -0.31
CA HIS A 44 -7.19 -8.90 0.77
C HIS A 44 -8.59 -8.69 0.17
N ASP A 45 -9.26 -9.78 -0.16
CA ASP A 45 -10.63 -9.81 -0.69
C ASP A 45 -11.70 -10.05 0.40
N LYS A 46 -11.27 -10.47 1.60
CA LYS A 46 -12.13 -10.92 2.71
C LYS A 46 -12.00 -10.06 3.97
N ASP A 47 -11.29 -8.94 3.90
CA ASP A 47 -11.17 -8.03 5.03
C ASP A 47 -12.53 -7.41 5.37
N MET A 48 -12.81 -7.30 6.67
CA MET A 48 -13.98 -6.60 7.20
C MET A 48 -13.56 -5.29 7.85
N ASN A 49 -14.35 -4.25 7.63
CA ASN A 49 -14.25 -2.99 8.37
C ASN A 49 -14.72 -3.20 9.82
N ALA A 50 -14.41 -2.25 10.70
CA ALA A 50 -14.78 -2.31 12.11
C ALA A 50 -16.30 -2.29 12.35
N ASP A 51 -17.07 -1.83 11.37
CA ASP A 51 -18.54 -1.83 11.35
C ASP A 51 -19.14 -3.14 10.79
N GLY A 52 -18.30 -4.08 10.36
CA GLY A 52 -18.71 -5.36 9.78
C GLY A 52 -19.02 -5.31 8.28
N GLU A 53 -18.89 -4.15 7.64
CA GLU A 53 -19.00 -4.07 6.18
C GLU A 53 -17.76 -4.67 5.51
N ILE A 54 -17.93 -5.30 4.34
CA ILE A 54 -16.81 -5.81 3.56
C ILE A 54 -15.96 -4.61 3.13
N LYS A 55 -14.70 -4.59 3.54
CA LYS A 55 -13.73 -3.57 3.14
C LYS A 55 -13.55 -3.65 1.64
N LYS A 56 -13.36 -2.50 0.97
CA LYS A 56 -13.20 -2.42 -0.49
C LYS A 56 -12.23 -3.50 -0.98
N SER A 57 -12.77 -4.56 -1.57
CA SER A 57 -12.04 -5.77 -1.94
C SER A 57 -11.04 -5.43 -3.03
N GLY A 58 -9.78 -5.81 -2.83
CA GLY A 58 -8.76 -5.64 -3.86
C GLY A 58 -7.38 -5.27 -3.33
N SER A 59 -7.27 -4.80 -2.10
CA SER A 59 -5.96 -4.34 -1.60
C SER A 59 -4.93 -5.48 -1.49
N VAL A 60 -3.69 -5.21 -1.90
CA VAL A 60 -2.50 -5.95 -1.46
C VAL A 60 -1.66 -5.05 -0.59
N ALA A 61 -1.26 -5.53 0.59
CA ALA A 61 -0.26 -4.86 1.41
C ALA A 61 1.13 -5.28 0.94
N LYS A 62 2.04 -4.32 0.79
CA LYS A 62 3.44 -4.54 0.45
C LYS A 62 4.32 -4.20 1.64
N PHE A 63 5.25 -5.09 1.98
CA PHE A 63 6.21 -4.93 3.08
C PHE A 63 7.65 -4.93 2.56
#